data_AF-A0A817SPS0-F1
#
_entry.id   AF-A0A817SPS0-F1
#
_cell.length_a   1.000
_cell.length_b   1.000
_cell.length_c   1.000
_cell.angle_alpha   90.00
_cell.angle_beta   90.00
_cell.angle_gamma   90.00
#
_symmetry.space_group_name_H-M   'P 1'
#
loop_
_entity.id
_entity.type
_entity.pdbx_description
1 polymer ?
#
loop_
_entity_poly.entity_id
_entity_poly.type
_entity_poly.pdbx_seq_one_letter_code
_entity_poly.pdbx_strand_id
1 'polypeptide(L)'
;LVGHFIEPHCPNPTFFCDHPQIMSPLAKYHRSISGLTERFELFVCYKELCNAYTELNDPIVQLGDEEAQTIDENYCKTLEYGLPPIGGWGV
;
A
#
# COMPACT_ATOMS: atom_id res chain seq x y z
N LEU A 1 -14.69 7.93 -3.73
CA LEU A 1 -15.22 8.44 -2.44
C LEU A 1 -14.18 9.26 -1.70
N VAL A 2 -13.00 8.70 -1.42
CA VAL A 2 -11.88 9.41 -0.77
C VAL A 2 -11.53 10.73 -1.47
N GLY A 3 -11.30 10.71 -2.79
CA GLY A 3 -10.96 11.94 -3.51
C GLY A 3 -12.06 12.99 -3.63
N HIS A 4 -13.32 12.63 -3.35
CA HIS A 4 -14.41 13.61 -3.34
C HIS A 4 -14.67 14.19 -1.96
N PHE A 5 -14.51 13.39 -0.90
CA PHE A 5 -14.90 13.76 0.46
C PHE A 5 -13.73 14.09 1.37
N ILE A 6 -12.51 13.64 1.06
CA ILE A 6 -11.36 13.76 1.96
C ILE A 6 -10.31 14.69 1.37
N GLU A 7 -9.92 14.50 0.11
CA GLU A 7 -8.92 15.35 -0.57
C GLU A 7 -9.20 16.87 -0.45
N PRO A 8 -10.44 17.37 -0.61
CA PRO A 8 -10.73 18.81 -0.49
C PRO A 8 -10.54 19.38 0.92
N HIS A 9 -10.41 18.53 1.95
CA HIS A 9 -10.23 18.94 3.35
C HIS A 9 -8.77 18.93 3.80
N CYS A 10 -7.82 18.68 2.90
CA CYS A 10 -6.38 18.58 3.20
C CYS A 10 -5.57 19.77 2.62
N PRO A 11 -5.70 21.00 3.16
CA PRO A 11 -4.89 22.14 2.73
C PRO A 11 -3.44 22.04 3.22
N ASN A 12 -3.22 21.46 4.41
CA ASN A 12 -1.91 21.26 5.03
C ASN A 12 -1.43 19.82 4.82
N PRO A 13 -0.12 19.54 5.01
CA PRO A 13 0.43 18.19 4.98
C PRO A 13 -0.35 17.25 5.91
N THR A 14 -1.09 16.32 5.31
CA THR A 14 -1.98 15.40 6.02
C THR A 14 -1.66 13.98 5.58
N PHE A 15 -1.32 13.14 6.56
CA PHE A 15 -1.14 11.70 6.32
C PHE A 15 -2.48 11.00 6.39
N PHE A 16 -2.85 10.33 5.31
CA PHE A 16 -3.97 9.40 5.29
C PHE A 16 -3.41 8.00 5.45
N CYS A 17 -3.78 7.29 6.51
CA CYS A 17 -3.18 6.01 6.88
C CYS A 17 -4.21 4.87 6.83
N ASP A 18 -3.70 3.64 6.83
CA ASP A 18 -4.46 2.40 7.01
C ASP A 18 -5.48 2.15 5.90
N HIS A 19 -4.98 2.07 4.68
CA HIS A 19 -5.80 1.83 3.51
C HIS A 19 -6.33 0.39 3.49
N PRO A 20 -7.60 0.17 3.10
CA PRO A 20 -8.13 -1.14 2.79
C PRO A 20 -7.22 -1.97 1.88
N GLN A 21 -7.09 -3.26 2.19
CA GLN A 21 -6.21 -4.19 1.46
C GLN A 21 -6.59 -4.34 -0.01
N ILE A 22 -7.88 -4.29 -0.32
CA ILE A 22 -8.41 -4.31 -1.69
C ILE A 22 -7.87 -3.16 -2.56
N MET A 23 -7.47 -2.03 -1.97
CA MET A 23 -6.91 -0.90 -2.73
C MET A 23 -5.37 -0.94 -2.80
N SER A 24 -4.73 -1.92 -2.15
CA SER A 24 -3.30 -1.92 -1.88
C SER A 24 -2.71 -3.34 -2.03
N PRO A 25 -2.67 -3.89 -3.25
CA PRO A 25 -2.26 -5.28 -3.49
C PRO A 25 -0.80 -5.57 -3.11
N LEU A 26 0.07 -4.55 -3.13
CA LEU A 26 1.49 -4.67 -2.78
C LEU A 26 1.79 -4.31 -1.31
N ALA A 27 0.80 -3.76 -0.60
CA ALA A 27 1.00 -3.33 0.78
C ALA A 27 0.74 -4.47 1.75
N LYS A 28 1.61 -4.61 2.75
CA LYS A 28 1.46 -5.60 3.80
C LYS A 28 0.21 -5.32 4.63
N TYR A 29 -0.49 -6.40 5.00
CA TYR A 29 -1.64 -6.33 5.91
C TYR A 29 -1.29 -5.63 7.22
N HIS A 30 -2.25 -4.90 7.78
CA HIS A 30 -2.07 -4.16 9.01
C HIS A 30 -1.93 -5.12 10.21
N ARG A 31 -0.90 -4.92 11.03
CA ARG A 31 -0.56 -5.82 12.16
C ARG A 31 -1.66 -6.01 13.21
N SER A 32 -2.61 -5.07 13.29
CA SER A 32 -3.65 -5.06 14.34
C SER A 32 -5.09 -4.91 13.83
N ILE A 33 -5.29 -4.60 12.55
CA ILE A 33 -6.62 -4.26 12.01
C ILE A 33 -6.84 -5.09 10.75
N SER A 34 -7.70 -6.10 10.86
CA SER A 34 -7.99 -6.99 9.74
C SER A 34 -8.65 -6.22 8.59
N GLY A 35 -8.23 -6.52 7.35
CA GLY A 35 -8.75 -5.91 6.13
C GLY A 35 -8.10 -4.56 5.75
N LEU A 36 -7.22 -4.02 6.59
CA LEU A 36 -6.41 -2.83 6.29
C LEU A 36 -4.96 -3.20 6.00
N THR A 37 -4.18 -2.23 5.51
CA THR A 37 -2.76 -2.35 5.19
C THR A 37 -1.95 -1.27 5.88
N GLU A 38 -0.65 -1.51 6.08
CA GLU A 38 0.27 -0.50 6.61
C GLU A 38 0.72 0.46 5.50
N ARG A 39 -0.23 1.24 4.97
CA ARG A 39 -0.03 2.22 3.89
C ARG A 39 -0.41 3.61 4.34
N PHE A 40 0.40 4.60 3.95
CA PHE A 40 0.03 5.99 4.04
C PHE A 40 0.20 6.75 2.72
N GLU A 41 -0.65 7.74 2.53
CA GLU A 41 -0.55 8.74 1.48
C GLU A 41 -0.40 10.12 2.12
N LEU A 42 0.48 10.94 1.54
CA LEU A 42 0.66 12.32 1.96
C LEU A 42 -0.11 13.23 1.03
N PHE A 43 -1.07 13.97 1.56
CA PHE A 43 -1.79 15.01 0.84
C PHE A 43 -1.29 16.40 1.22
N VAL A 44 -1.01 17.24 0.22
CA VAL A 44 -0.62 18.65 0.38
C VAL A 44 -1.36 19.47 -0.68
N CYS A 45 -1.93 20.62 -0.30
CA CYS A 45 -2.68 21.48 -1.23
C CYS A 45 -3.74 20.70 -2.02
N TYR A 46 -4.49 19.82 -1.33
CA TYR A 46 -5.56 18.99 -1.90
C TYR A 46 -5.12 17.96 -2.94
N LYS A 47 -3.81 17.64 -3.02
CA LYS A 47 -3.28 16.64 -3.94
C LYS A 47 -2.40 15.63 -3.22
N GLU A 48 -2.44 14.40 -3.70
CA GLU A 48 -1.49 13.37 -3.30
C GLU A 48 -0.09 13.77 -3.76
N LEU A 49 0.86 13.69 -2.83
CA LEU A 49 2.28 14.00 -3.05
C LEU A 49 3.14 12.77 -2.82
N CYS A 50 2.81 11.92 -1.85
CA CYS A 50 3.58 10.70 -1.60
C CYS A 50 2.68 9.52 -1.33
N ASN A 51 3.18 8.33 -1.68
CA ASN A 51 2.58 7.06 -1.33
C ASN A 51 3.66 6.16 -0.76
N ALA A 52 3.39 5.56 0.40
CA ALA A 52 4.32 4.67 1.06
C ALA A 52 3.58 3.55 1.80
N TYR A 53 4.23 2.40 1.88
CA TYR A 53 3.67 1.24 2.56
C TYR A 53 4.76 0.30 3.04
N THR A 54 4.46 -0.47 4.10
CA THR A 54 5.25 -1.67 4.41
C THR A 54 5.05 -2.65 3.24
N GLU A 55 6.14 -3.09 2.63
CA GLU A 55 6.09 -3.99 1.47
C GLU A 55 5.56 -5.37 1.85
N LEU A 56 4.66 -5.91 1.01
CA LEU A 56 4.24 -7.29 1.14
C LEU A 56 5.41 -8.21 0.78
N ASN A 57 5.96 -8.87 1.79
CA ASN A 57 7.13 -9.74 1.66
C ASN A 57 6.79 -11.25 1.73
N ASP A 58 5.50 -11.60 1.62
CA ASP A 58 5.03 -12.98 1.60
C ASP A 58 4.70 -13.41 0.16
N PRO A 59 5.49 -14.32 -0.45
CA PRO A 59 5.30 -14.72 -1.85
C PRO A 59 3.98 -15.45 -2.09
N ILE A 60 3.45 -16.16 -1.10
CA ILE A 60 2.20 -16.92 -1.25
C ILE A 60 1.01 -15.96 -1.32
N VAL A 61 1.02 -14.96 -0.43
CA VAL A 61 -0.03 -13.92 -0.41
C VAL A 61 0.05 -13.09 -1.70
N GLN A 62 1.25 -12.76 -2.17
CA GLN A 62 1.47 -12.02 -3.41
C GLN A 62 0.93 -12.74 -4.66
N LEU A 63 1.07 -14.08 -4.73
CA LEU A 63 0.58 -14.90 -5.85
C LEU A 63 -0.94 -15.13 -5.84
N GLY A 64 -1.55 -15.06 -4.65
CA GLY A 64 -2.98 -15.33 -4.45
C GLY A 64 -3.88 -14.10 -4.62
N ASP A 65 -3.31 -12.93 -4.91
CA ASP A 65 -4.08 -11.69 -5.05
C ASP A 65 -4.66 -11.56 -6.46
N GLU A 66 -5.95 -11.85 -6.60
CA GLU A 66 -6.70 -11.72 -7.85
C GLU A 66 -6.84 -10.26 -8.33
N GLU A 67 -6.58 -9.27 -7.45
CA GLU A 67 -6.59 -7.84 -7.80
C GLU A 67 -5.20 -7.29 -8.11
N ALA A 68 -4.14 -8.11 -8.00
CA ALA A 68 -2.81 -7.70 -8.43
C ALA A 68 -2.75 -7.46 -9.94
N GLN A 69 -2.02 -6.42 -10.35
CA GLN A 69 -1.61 -6.26 -11.74
C GLN A 69 -0.79 -7.50 -12.15
N THR A 70 -1.09 -8.07 -13.32
CA THR A 70 -0.47 -9.25 -13.95
C THR A 70 0.62 -9.94 -13.13
N ILE A 71 0.35 -11.15 -12.64
CA ILE A 71 1.27 -11.91 -11.78
C ILE A 71 2.68 -11.95 -12.38
N ASP A 72 3.64 -11.32 -11.70
CA ASP A 72 5.06 -11.41 -12.01
C ASP A 72 5.68 -12.58 -11.23
N GLU A 73 5.83 -13.72 -11.92
CA GLU A 73 6.42 -14.93 -11.36
C GLU A 73 7.89 -14.71 -10.93
N ASN A 74 8.64 -13.85 -11.62
CA ASN A 74 10.04 -13.58 -11.26
C ASN A 74 10.12 -12.75 -9.98
N TYR A 75 9.21 -11.79 -9.81
CA TYR A 75 9.09 -11.02 -8.57
C TYR A 75 8.74 -11.93 -7.39
N CYS A 76 7.72 -12.79 -7.54
CA CYS A 76 7.31 -13.72 -6.50
C CYS A 76 8.43 -14.71 -6.15
N LYS A 77 9.13 -15.25 -7.16
CA LYS A 77 10.29 -16.11 -6.95
C LYS A 77 11.44 -15.38 -6.25
N THR A 78 11.60 -14.08 -6.47
CA THR A 78 12.61 -13.27 -5.76
C THR A 78 12.24 -13.09 -4.29
N LEU A 79 10.94 -12.90 -3.98
CA LEU A 79 10.44 -12.83 -2.60
C LEU A 79 10.72 -14.13 -1.81
N GLU A 80 10.67 -15.30 -2.46
CA GLU A 80 10.99 -16.59 -1.84
C GLU A 80 12.44 -16.71 -1.35
N TYR A 81 13.40 -15.99 -1.95
CA TYR A 81 14.78 -15.93 -1.45
C TYR A 81 14.92 -15.14 -0.15
N GLY A 82 13.84 -14.48 0.29
CA GLY A 82 13.77 -13.77 1.56
C GLY A 82 13.95 -12.28 1.40
N LEU A 83 12.84 -11.58 1.15
CA LEU A 83 12.80 -10.12 1.29
C LEU A 83 12.68 -9.75 2.79
N PRO A 84 13.66 -9.02 3.36
CA PRO A 84 13.55 -8.54 4.74
C PRO A 84 12.35 -7.61 4.91
N PRO A 85 11.88 -7.36 6.15
CA PRO A 85 10.84 -6.37 6.40
C PRO A 85 11.32 -4.98 5.95
N ILE A 86 10.73 -4.44 4.89
CA ILE A 86 11.08 -3.16 4.29
C ILE A 86 9.82 -2.31 4.06
N GLY A 87 10.02 -1.00 3.93
CA GLY A 87 8.98 -0.06 3.51
C GLY A 87 9.38 0.62 2.20
N GLY A 88 8.45 0.67 1.25
CA GLY A 88 8.56 1.41 0.01
C GLY A 88 8.00 2.82 0.14
N TRP A 89 8.51 3.73 -0.68
CA TRP A 89 8.04 5.11 -0.74
C TRP A 89 8.23 5.68 -2.14
N GLY A 90 7.26 6.47 -2.61
CA GLY A 90 7.32 7.27 -3.83
C GLY A 90 6.82 8.69 -3.61
N VAL A 91 7.33 9.64 -4.39
CA VAL A 91 6.95 11.08 -4.47
C VAL A 91 6.88 11.53 -5.92
#